data_AF-A0A7Z7QZH4-F1
#
_entry.id   AF-A0A7Z7QZH4-F1
#
_cell.length_a   1.000
_cell.length_b   1.000
_cell.length_c   1.000
_cell.angle_alpha   90.00
_cell.angle_beta   90.00
_cell.angle_gamma   90.00
#
_symmetry.space_group_name_H-M   'P 1'
#
loop_
_entity.id
_entity.type
_entity.pdbx_description
1 polymer ?
#
loop_
_entity_poly.entity_id
_entity_poly.type
_entity_poly.pdbx_seq_one_letter_code
_entity_poly.pdbx_strand_id
1 'polypeptide(L)' 'MVNEGHISTSLIQRHFQIGYNRAARIIDQLEQLGYVSSANGSKPRDVYVTEADLNKE' A
#
# COMPACT_ATOMS: atom_id res chain seq x y z
N MET A 1 2.26 -6.11 -6.07
CA MET A 1 2.00 -4.89 -5.26
C MET A 1 2.65 -3.65 -5.85
N VAL A 2 3.98 -3.51 -5.86
CA VAL A 2 4.63 -2.32 -6.47
C VAL A 2 4.35 -2.22 -7.97
N ASN A 3 4.36 -3.35 -8.68
CA ASN A 3 4.06 -3.41 -10.12
C ASN A 3 2.56 -3.31 -10.48
N GLU A 4 1.66 -3.34 -9.49
CA GLU A 4 0.21 -3.29 -9.75
C GLU A 4 -0.32 -1.85 -9.88
N GLY A 5 0.51 -0.83 -9.61
CA GLY A 5 0.16 0.60 -9.66
C GLY A 5 -0.82 1.06 -8.56
N HIS A 6 -1.54 0.12 -7.95
CA HIS A 6 -2.51 0.37 -6.89
C HIS A 6 -2.35 -0.61 -5.73
N ILE A 7 -2.79 -0.17 -4.55
CA ILE A 7 -2.82 -0.98 -3.33
C ILE A 7 -4.13 -0.78 -2.57
N SER A 8 -4.57 -1.84 -1.88
CA SER A 8 -5.77 -1.80 -1.03
C SER A 8 -5.57 -2.66 0.21
N THR A 9 -6.31 -2.34 1.27
CA THR A 9 -6.22 -3.09 2.54
C THR A 9 -6.48 -4.58 2.31
N SER A 10 -7.49 -4.90 1.49
CA SER A 10 -7.82 -6.29 1.16
C SER A 10 -6.72 -7.03 0.37
N LEU A 11 -5.96 -6.31 -0.47
CA LEU A 11 -4.82 -6.88 -1.19
C LEU A 11 -3.70 -7.25 -0.20
N ILE A 12 -3.40 -6.35 0.75
CA ILE A 12 -2.44 -6.61 1.83
C ILE A 12 -2.89 -7.77 2.71
N GLN A 13 -4.18 -7.82 3.08
CA GLN A 13 -4.73 -8.94 3.85
C GLN A 13 -4.50 -10.29 3.17
N ARG A 14 -4.83 -10.42 1.89
CA ARG A 14 -4.71 -11.69 1.15
C ARG A 14 -3.25 -12.08 0.91
N HIS A 15 -2.42 -11.12 0.53
CA HIS A 15 -1.03 -11.39 0.18
C HIS A 15 -0.19 -11.77 1.40
N PHE A 16 -0.35 -11.05 2.51
CA PHE A 16 0.41 -11.31 3.74
C PHE A 16 -0.33 -12.21 4.74
N GLN A 17 -1.55 -12.64 4.42
CA GLN A 17 -2.39 -13.49 5.27
C GLN A 17 -2.61 -12.90 6.67
N ILE A 18 -2.91 -11.60 6.73
CA ILE A 18 -3.11 -10.86 7.98
C ILE A 18 -4.54 -10.32 8.12
N GLY A 19 -4.95 -10.09 9.37
CA GLY A 19 -6.25 -9.48 9.68
C GLY A 19 -6.36 -8.03 9.19
N TYR A 20 -7.61 -7.58 8.98
CA TYR A 20 -7.95 -6.25 8.45
C TYR A 20 -7.23 -5.10 9.16
N ASN A 21 -7.28 -5.08 10.49
CA ASN A 21 -6.69 -4.00 11.29
C ASN A 21 -5.17 -3.88 11.09
N ARG A 22 -4.47 -5.00 10.90
CA ARG A 22 -3.01 -4.98 10.65
C ARG A 22 -2.74 -4.45 9.24
N ALA A 23 -3.51 -4.91 8.25
CA ALA A 23 -3.37 -4.43 6.88
C ALA A 23 -3.69 -2.93 6.73
N ALA A 24 -4.71 -2.44 7.44
CA ALA A 24 -5.09 -1.02 7.42
C ALA A 24 -3.95 -0.14 7.97
N ARG A 25 -3.36 -0.53 9.11
CA ARG A 25 -2.20 0.19 9.67
C ARG A 25 -1.01 0.23 8.71
N ILE A 26 -0.74 -0.86 8.00
CA ILE A 26 0.33 -0.88 7.00
C ILE A 26 0.05 0.16 5.91
N ILE A 27 -1.17 0.22 5.39
CA ILE A 27 -1.55 1.25 4.40
C ILE A 27 -1.40 2.66 4.96
N ASP A 28 -1.85 2.90 6.18
CA ASP A 28 -1.75 4.23 6.79
C ASP A 28 -0.28 4.65 6.98
N GLN A 29 0.59 3.71 7.33
CA GLN A 29 2.03 3.96 7.41
C GLN A 29 2.63 4.26 6.04
N LEU A 30 2.23 3.53 4.99
CA LEU A 30 2.67 3.81 3.62
C LEU A 30 2.21 5.20 3.15
N GLU A 31 1.00 5.63 3.52
CA GLU A 31 0.50 6.98 3.23
C GLU A 31 1.34 8.04 3.97
N GLN A 32 1.59 7.85 5.26
CA GLN A 32 2.38 8.78 6.07
C GLN A 32 3.82 8.93 5.55
N LEU A 33 4.39 7.86 5.01
CA LEU A 33 5.70 7.88 4.38
C LEU A 33 5.69 8.46 2.96
N GLY A 34 4.52 8.80 2.41
CA GLY A 34 4.37 9.35 1.07
C GLY A 34 4.54 8.32 -0.05
N TYR A 35 4.42 7.02 0.26
CA TYR A 35 4.58 5.95 -0.73
C TYR A 35 3.29 5.60 -1.47
N VAL A 36 2.14 6.00 -0.94
CA VAL A 36 0.83 5.78 -1.56
C VAL A 36 -0.05 7.01 -1.42
N SER A 37 -1.04 7.15 -2.30
CA SER A 37 -2.03 8.23 -2.24
C SER A 37 -2.87 8.18 -0.98
N SER A 38 -3.47 9.32 -0.62
CA SER A 38 -4.53 9.38 0.39
C SER A 38 -5.75 8.54 0.02
N ALA A 39 -6.55 8.20 1.04
CA ALA A 39 -7.78 7.47 0.83
C ALA A 39 -8.77 8.28 -0.01
N ASN A 40 -9.40 7.63 -0.99
CA ASN A 40 -10.45 8.22 -1.81
C ASN A 40 -11.67 7.28 -1.86
N GLY A 41 -12.45 7.30 -0.79
CA GLY A 41 -13.61 6.41 -0.63
C GLY A 41 -13.21 4.93 -0.69
N SER A 42 -13.90 4.15 -1.52
CA SER A 42 -13.64 2.73 -1.72
C SER A 42 -12.62 2.42 -2.82
N LYS A 43 -12.08 3.44 -3.50
CA LYS A 43 -11.10 3.23 -4.58
C LYS A 43 -9.75 2.77 -4.00
N PRO A 44 -9.01 1.92 -4.73
CA PRO A 44 -7.62 1.62 -4.40
C PRO A 44 -6.77 2.89 -4.32
N ARG A 45 -5.73 2.87 -3.50
CA ARG A 45 -4.74 3.95 -3.41
C ARG A 45 -3.69 3.76 -4.49
N ASP A 46 -3.23 4.85 -5.09
CA ASP A 46 -2.16 4.82 -6.07
C ASP A 46 -0.81 4.60 -5.36
N VAL A 47 0.08 3.83 -5.97
CA VAL A 47 1.43 3.57 -5.46
C VAL A 47 2.40 4.53 -6.14
N TYR A 48 3.14 5.31 -5.34
CA TYR A 48 4.10 6.30 -5.82
C TYR A 48 5.54 5.79 -5.86
N VAL A 49 5.81 4.64 -5.24
CA VAL A 49 7.12 3.99 -5.23
C VAL A 49 7.27 3.00 -6.37
N THR A 50 8.46 2.96 -6.95
CA THR A 50 8.85 1.97 -7.95
C THR A 50 9.80 0.93 -7.35
N GLU A 51 10.03 -0.19 -8.03
CA GLU A 51 11.04 -1.17 -7.61
C GLU A 51 12.44 -0.53 -7.51
N ALA A 52 12.73 0.47 -8.35
CA ALA A 52 13.99 1.18 -8.32
C ALA A 52 14.16 2.04 -7.05
N ASP A 53 13.07 2.52 -6.43
CA ASP A 53 13.13 3.32 -5.21
C ASP A 53 13.41 2.47 -3.97
N LEU A 54 13.00 1.20 -3.98
CA LEU A 54 13.22 0.25 -2.88
C LEU A 54 14.65 -0.30 -2.84
N ASN A 55 15.37 -0.24 -3.96
CA ASN A 55 16.72 -0.79 -4.11
C ASN A 55 17.84 0.26 -3.95
N LYS A 56 17.51 1.49 -3.55
CA LYS A 56 18.51 2.52 -3.22
C LYS A 56 18.92 2.37 -1.75
N GLU A 57 20.16 1.93 -1.55
CA GLU A 57 20.86 1.94 -0.25
C GLU A 57 21.17 3.37 0.22
#